data_AF-A0A1F4JSX4-F1
#
_entry.id   AF-A0A1F4JSX4-F1
#
_cell.length_a   1.000
_cell.length_b   1.000
_cell.length_c   1.000
_cell.angle_alpha   90.00
_cell.angle_beta   90.00
_cell.angle_gamma   90.00
#
_symmetry.space_group_name_H-M   'P 1'
#
loop_
_entity.id
_entity.type
_entity.pdbx_description
1 polymer ?
#
loop_
_entity_poly.entity_id
_entity_poly.type
_entity_poly.pdbx_seq_one_letter_code
_entity_poly.pdbx_strand_id
1 'polypeptide(L)'
;MHAPIRARETAGSAWRHYEKLFVPGGVEHALSFNGQAVAVLFFEEQSRIYREFLIRYSLPKTCLSAPQEITKAWLADTDALQGNHPQQGDALLEKIALQLLPNLGEFRQLDPRVLRAIEIMQAQPDRNFTAQELADSVCLSASRLSVLFAANMGLPLRRYRVWLRLRSIVGLISQGMSLTEAALMAGFSDSAHFSNSCRKLLGIKPSDVLRTDGSLRILLSTRL
;
A
#
# COMPACT_ATOMS: atom_id res chain seq x y z
N MET A 1 -8.80 24.46 4.43
CA MET A 1 -7.31 24.44 4.41
C MET A 1 -6.89 23.11 4.98
N HIS A 2 -6.34 22.20 4.17
CA HIS A 2 -5.78 20.93 4.69
C HIS A 2 -4.44 21.24 5.34
N ALA A 3 -4.27 20.87 6.61
CA ALA A 3 -3.02 21.09 7.33
C ALA A 3 -1.96 20.09 6.85
N PRO A 4 -0.69 20.50 6.71
CA PRO A 4 0.33 19.70 6.06
C PRO A 4 0.74 18.47 6.89
N ILE A 5 0.94 17.33 6.20
CA ILE A 5 1.62 16.13 6.68
C ILE A 5 2.95 16.55 7.31
N ARG A 6 3.23 16.09 8.53
CA ARG A 6 4.54 16.30 9.16
C ARG A 6 5.39 15.08 8.95
N ALA A 7 6.62 15.26 8.49
CA ALA A 7 7.57 14.17 8.30
C ALA A 7 9.00 14.54 8.70
N ARG A 8 9.78 13.53 9.07
CA ARG A 8 11.24 13.59 9.30
C ARG A 8 11.88 12.25 8.94
N GLU A 9 13.16 12.25 8.56
CA GLU A 9 13.89 11.04 8.17
C GLU A 9 14.45 10.29 9.38
N THR A 10 15.21 10.97 10.24
CA THR A 10 15.77 10.35 11.44
C THR A 10 15.23 10.99 12.72
N ALA A 11 15.41 10.32 13.86
CA ALA A 11 14.98 10.84 15.15
C ALA A 11 15.59 12.22 15.50
N GLY A 12 16.78 12.52 14.97
CA GLY A 12 17.47 13.81 15.13
C GLY A 12 17.11 14.86 14.07
N SER A 13 16.43 14.49 12.99
CA SER A 13 16.03 15.44 11.94
C SER A 13 14.84 16.30 12.39
N ALA A 14 14.86 17.58 11.98
CA ALA A 14 13.74 18.49 12.20
C ALA A 14 12.47 18.03 11.45
N TRP A 15 11.32 18.23 12.07
CA TRP A 15 10.03 18.01 11.42
C TRP A 15 9.79 19.03 10.31
N ARG A 16 9.41 18.55 9.12
CA ARG A 16 9.04 19.37 7.96
C ARG A 16 7.57 19.15 7.61
N HIS A 17 6.98 20.17 7.00
CA HIS A 17 5.57 20.19 6.61
C HIS A 17 5.43 19.94 5.11
N TYR A 18 4.52 19.05 4.73
CA TYR A 18 4.27 18.62 3.37
C TYR A 18 2.78 18.62 3.07
N GLU A 19 2.35 19.22 1.96
CA GLU A 19 1.01 18.95 1.43
C GLU A 19 0.93 17.57 0.77
N LYS A 20 2.04 17.16 0.15
CA LYS A 20 2.22 15.89 -0.58
C LYS A 20 3.61 15.39 -0.27
N LEU A 21 3.73 14.10 -0.02
CA LEU A 21 4.98 13.49 0.38
C LEU A 21 5.18 12.18 -0.39
N PHE A 22 6.31 12.09 -1.07
CA PHE A 22 6.85 10.85 -1.56
C PHE A 22 7.82 10.28 -0.52
N VAL A 23 7.61 9.01 -0.19
CA VAL A 23 8.41 8.25 0.75
C VAL A 23 9.06 7.10 -0.03
N PRO A 24 10.36 7.14 -0.31
CA PRO A 24 11.02 6.03 -1.00
C PRO A 24 11.07 4.77 -0.12
N GLY A 25 11.08 3.61 -0.75
CA GLY A 25 11.29 2.34 -0.06
C GLY A 25 12.64 2.30 0.66
N GLY A 26 12.65 1.80 1.90
CA GLY A 26 13.88 1.63 2.68
C GLY A 26 14.45 2.89 3.33
N VAL A 27 13.86 4.07 3.09
CA VAL A 27 14.22 5.31 3.77
C VAL A 27 13.57 5.34 5.15
N GLU A 28 14.37 5.51 6.20
CA GLU A 28 13.84 5.72 7.55
C GLU A 28 13.04 7.02 7.60
N HIS A 29 11.89 7.00 8.27
CA HIS A 29 11.08 8.19 8.48
C HIS A 29 10.10 8.04 9.63
N ALA A 30 9.54 9.18 10.05
CA ALA A 30 8.36 9.26 10.92
C ALA A 30 7.34 10.22 10.31
N LEU A 31 6.06 9.85 10.32
CA LEU A 31 4.95 10.67 9.84
C LEU A 31 4.04 11.07 11.01
N SER A 32 3.46 12.26 10.95
CA SER A 32 2.39 12.70 11.84
C SER A 32 1.32 13.43 11.04
N PHE A 33 0.07 12.99 11.21
CA PHE A 33 -1.08 13.49 10.46
C PHE A 33 -2.00 14.40 11.29
N ASN A 34 -1.76 14.52 12.60
CA ASN A 34 -2.52 15.40 13.51
C ASN A 34 -4.06 15.26 13.39
N GLY A 35 -4.56 14.03 13.25
CA GLY A 35 -6.00 13.73 13.12
C GLY A 35 -6.60 14.02 11.73
N GLN A 36 -5.84 14.55 10.77
CA GLN A 36 -6.30 14.82 9.41
C GLN A 36 -6.43 13.54 8.58
N ALA A 37 -7.43 13.50 7.71
CA ALA A 37 -7.51 12.46 6.69
C ALA A 37 -6.35 12.59 5.69
N VAL A 38 -5.66 11.48 5.44
CA VAL A 38 -4.55 11.40 4.47
C VAL A 38 -4.77 10.19 3.58
N ALA A 39 -4.64 10.38 2.27
CA ALA A 39 -4.56 9.29 1.31
C ALA A 39 -3.12 8.84 1.15
N VAL A 40 -2.87 7.53 1.23
CA VAL A 40 -1.55 6.93 1.02
C VAL A 40 -1.61 5.99 -0.17
N LEU A 41 -0.78 6.26 -1.18
CA LEU A 41 -0.63 5.42 -2.36
C LEU A 41 0.68 4.63 -2.24
N PHE A 42 0.58 3.31 -2.34
CA PHE A 42 1.75 2.44 -2.32
C PHE A 42 2.09 1.98 -3.73
N PHE A 43 3.34 2.19 -4.11
CA PHE A 43 3.92 1.72 -5.36
C PHE A 43 5.03 0.72 -5.05
N GLU A 44 5.10 -0.34 -5.83
CA GLU A 44 6.18 -1.33 -5.70
C GLU A 44 7.44 -0.85 -6.44
N GLU A 45 8.62 -0.92 -5.80
CA GLU A 45 9.86 -0.32 -6.29
C GLU A 45 10.34 -0.84 -7.67
N GLN A 46 10.08 -2.10 -7.97
CA GLN A 46 10.42 -2.74 -9.22
C GLN A 46 9.36 -2.52 -10.31
N SER A 47 8.14 -2.10 -9.94
CA SER A 47 7.05 -1.84 -10.89
C SER A 47 7.41 -0.75 -11.90
N ARG A 48 6.88 -0.90 -13.13
CA ARG A 48 6.98 0.15 -14.15
C ARG A 48 6.35 1.45 -13.66
N ILE A 49 5.19 1.36 -13.01
CA ILE A 49 4.44 2.50 -12.46
C ILE A 49 5.35 3.33 -11.54
N TYR A 50 6.05 2.68 -10.61
CA TYR A 50 6.99 3.36 -9.73
C TYR A 50 8.12 4.06 -10.51
N ARG A 51 8.71 3.40 -11.50
CA ARG A 51 9.79 3.98 -12.31
C ARG A 51 9.32 5.21 -13.10
N GLU A 52 8.18 5.09 -13.78
CA GLU A 52 7.57 6.19 -14.53
C GLU A 52 7.21 7.35 -13.60
N PHE A 53 6.70 7.04 -12.39
CA PHE A 53 6.39 8.04 -11.37
C PHE A 53 7.64 8.80 -10.92
N LEU A 54 8.74 8.11 -10.63
CA LEU A 54 9.99 8.75 -10.27
C LEU A 54 10.53 9.66 -11.38
N ILE A 55 10.50 9.20 -12.63
CA ILE A 55 10.99 9.96 -13.78
C ILE A 55 10.12 11.21 -14.00
N ARG A 56 8.81 11.04 -14.05
CA ARG A 56 7.86 12.12 -14.32
C ARG A 56 7.97 13.25 -13.29
N TYR A 57 8.11 12.90 -12.01
CA TYR A 57 8.12 13.89 -10.92
C TYR A 57 9.52 14.19 -10.40
N SER A 58 10.57 13.70 -11.06
CA SER A 58 11.98 13.89 -10.68
C SER A 58 12.25 13.55 -9.20
N LEU A 59 11.70 12.43 -8.72
CA LEU A 59 11.73 12.07 -7.31
C LEU A 59 13.00 11.27 -6.94
N PRO A 60 13.72 11.64 -5.87
CA PRO A 60 14.85 10.87 -5.37
C PRO A 60 14.41 9.57 -4.70
N LYS A 61 15.24 8.53 -4.81
CA LYS A 61 15.03 7.23 -4.12
C LYS A 61 15.60 7.18 -2.71
N THR A 62 16.31 8.21 -2.28
CA THR A 62 17.16 8.17 -1.08
C THR A 62 16.68 9.08 0.04
N CYS A 63 15.69 9.94 -0.22
CA CYS A 63 15.21 10.91 0.75
C CYS A 63 13.74 11.27 0.54
N LEU A 64 13.13 11.82 1.58
CA LEU A 64 11.78 12.35 1.55
C LEU A 64 11.69 13.55 0.61
N SER A 65 10.70 13.56 -0.27
CA SER A 65 10.54 14.62 -1.27
C SER A 65 9.07 14.97 -1.52
N ALA A 66 8.83 16.21 -1.95
CA ALA A 66 7.50 16.67 -2.34
C ALA A 66 7.42 16.69 -3.88
N PRO A 67 6.48 15.97 -4.51
CA PRO A 67 6.23 16.09 -5.94
C PRO A 67 5.72 17.50 -6.28
N GLN A 68 6.41 18.22 -7.16
CA GLN A 68 6.11 19.64 -7.44
C GLN A 68 4.87 19.84 -8.34
N GLU A 69 4.59 18.90 -9.25
CA GLU A 69 3.58 19.09 -10.31
C GLU A 69 2.26 18.34 -10.07
N ILE A 70 2.18 17.49 -9.05
CA ILE A 70 0.91 16.82 -8.73
C ILE A 70 -0.07 17.92 -8.31
N THR A 71 -1.21 18.09 -8.99
CA THR A 71 -2.24 19.09 -8.63
C THR A 71 -3.11 18.59 -7.46
N LYS A 72 -3.95 19.45 -6.87
CA LYS A 72 -4.88 19.08 -5.78
C LYS A 72 -6.19 18.46 -6.29
N ALA A 73 -6.38 18.35 -7.61
CA ALA A 73 -7.66 17.98 -8.23
C ALA A 73 -8.22 16.62 -7.75
N TRP A 74 -7.35 15.64 -7.48
CA TRP A 74 -7.74 14.32 -6.98
C TRP A 74 -8.19 14.30 -5.52
N LEU A 75 -7.82 15.30 -4.70
CA LEU A 75 -8.27 15.37 -3.30
C LEU A 75 -9.78 15.63 -3.22
N ALA A 76 -10.33 16.43 -4.15
CA ALA A 76 -11.78 16.64 -4.22
C ALA A 76 -12.55 15.34 -4.52
N ASP A 77 -11.94 14.42 -5.26
CA ASP A 77 -12.51 13.09 -5.51
C ASP A 77 -12.47 12.19 -4.27
N THR A 78 -11.53 12.42 -3.33
CA THR A 78 -11.45 11.68 -2.06
C THR A 78 -12.53 12.10 -1.05
N ASP A 79 -12.98 13.36 -1.09
CA ASP A 79 -14.08 13.85 -0.24
C ASP A 79 -15.42 13.18 -0.61
N ALA A 80 -15.56 12.73 -1.86
CA ALA A 80 -16.73 12.00 -2.34
C ALA A 80 -16.78 10.53 -1.89
N LEU A 81 -15.72 10.00 -1.25
CA LEU A 81 -15.75 8.66 -0.67
C LEU A 81 -16.66 8.64 0.55
N GLN A 82 -17.93 8.33 0.35
CA GLN A 82 -18.86 8.01 1.41
C GLN A 82 -19.08 6.49 1.43
N GLY A 83 -18.51 5.82 2.44
CA GLY A 83 -18.72 4.38 2.69
C GLY A 83 -17.44 3.54 2.71
N ASN A 84 -17.56 2.34 3.29
CA ASN A 84 -16.49 1.34 3.44
C ASN A 84 -16.45 0.33 2.26
N HIS A 85 -17.02 0.66 1.09
CA HIS A 85 -17.19 -0.32 0.02
C HIS A 85 -15.90 -0.45 -0.83
N PRO A 86 -15.25 -1.64 -0.91
CA PRO A 86 -13.96 -1.81 -1.59
C PRO A 86 -13.96 -1.37 -3.07
N GLN A 87 -15.07 -1.59 -3.78
CA GLN A 87 -15.20 -1.25 -5.21
C GLN A 87 -15.15 0.27 -5.48
N GLN A 88 -15.58 1.11 -4.53
CA GLN A 88 -15.47 2.57 -4.67
C GLN A 88 -14.00 3.01 -4.57
N GLY A 89 -13.19 2.28 -3.78
CA GLY A 89 -11.76 2.51 -3.66
C GLY A 89 -10.99 2.16 -4.93
N ASP A 90 -11.30 1.03 -5.58
CA ASP A 90 -10.62 0.60 -6.81
C ASP A 90 -10.80 1.60 -7.96
N ALA A 91 -12.04 2.03 -8.22
CA ALA A 91 -12.34 2.98 -9.29
C ALA A 91 -11.68 4.36 -9.06
N LEU A 92 -11.66 4.82 -7.81
CA LEU A 92 -10.97 6.06 -7.46
C LEU A 92 -9.46 5.91 -7.63
N LEU A 93 -8.87 4.79 -7.21
CA LEU A 93 -7.44 4.56 -7.38
C LEU A 93 -7.06 4.49 -8.85
N GLU A 94 -7.89 3.87 -9.69
CA GLU A 94 -7.66 3.85 -11.14
C GLU A 94 -7.70 5.26 -11.71
N LYS A 95 -8.69 6.07 -11.31
CA LYS A 95 -8.77 7.50 -11.67
C LYS A 95 -7.53 8.27 -11.22
N ILE A 96 -7.10 8.08 -9.96
CA ILE A 96 -5.90 8.72 -9.40
C ILE A 96 -4.65 8.28 -10.16
N ALA A 97 -4.49 6.99 -10.43
CA ALA A 97 -3.34 6.47 -11.16
C ALA A 97 -3.27 7.01 -12.60
N LEU A 98 -4.39 7.06 -13.31
CA LEU A 98 -4.47 7.66 -14.65
C LEU A 98 -4.16 9.17 -14.63
N GLN A 99 -4.55 9.90 -13.58
CA GLN A 99 -4.19 11.31 -13.44
C GLN A 99 -2.70 11.49 -13.11
N LEU A 100 -2.15 10.65 -12.24
CA LEU A 100 -0.74 10.70 -11.85
C LEU A 100 0.19 10.27 -12.99
N LEU A 101 -0.27 9.34 -13.83
CA LEU A 101 0.49 8.73 -14.91
C LEU A 101 -0.41 8.49 -16.13
N PRO A 102 -0.73 9.54 -16.91
CA PRO A 102 -1.67 9.46 -18.04
C PRO A 102 -1.20 8.54 -19.17
N ASN A 103 0.11 8.29 -19.26
CA ASN A 103 0.69 7.34 -20.22
C ASN A 103 0.80 5.91 -19.67
N LEU A 104 0.09 5.58 -18.58
CA LEU A 104 -0.12 4.20 -18.13
C LEU A 104 -0.96 3.37 -19.10
N GLY A 105 -1.41 3.95 -20.23
CA GLY A 105 -2.16 3.32 -21.31
C GLY A 105 -1.44 2.11 -21.90
N GLU A 106 -1.54 1.01 -21.17
CA GLU A 106 -1.32 -0.41 -21.46
C GLU A 106 -1.02 -1.07 -20.10
N PHE A 107 -2.01 -1.10 -19.21
CA PHE A 107 -2.02 -2.12 -18.15
C PHE A 107 -2.00 -3.46 -18.88
N ARG A 108 -0.84 -4.13 -18.89
CA ARG A 108 -0.77 -5.48 -19.42
C ARG A 108 -1.77 -6.29 -18.62
N GLN A 109 -2.74 -6.90 -19.31
CA GLN A 109 -3.67 -7.83 -18.65
C GLN A 109 -2.85 -8.80 -17.82
N LEU A 110 -3.13 -8.83 -16.52
CA LEU A 110 -2.45 -9.74 -15.62
C LEU A 110 -2.63 -11.17 -16.15
N ASP A 111 -1.54 -11.95 -16.11
CA ASP A 111 -1.62 -13.35 -16.48
C ASP A 111 -2.76 -14.02 -15.68
N PRO A 112 -3.69 -14.75 -16.33
CA PRO A 112 -4.84 -15.35 -15.65
C PRO A 112 -4.46 -16.23 -14.45
N ARG A 113 -3.27 -16.85 -14.48
CA ARG A 113 -2.75 -17.64 -13.35
C ARG A 113 -2.32 -16.75 -12.18
N VAL A 114 -1.77 -15.58 -12.47
CA VAL A 114 -1.46 -14.59 -11.42
C VAL A 114 -2.76 -14.05 -10.82
N LEU A 115 -3.75 -13.71 -11.66
CA LEU A 115 -5.08 -13.32 -11.19
C LEU A 115 -5.69 -14.39 -10.27
N ARG A 116 -5.63 -15.65 -10.69
CA ARG A 116 -6.17 -16.76 -9.89
C ARG A 116 -5.45 -16.91 -8.55
N ALA A 117 -4.12 -16.83 -8.53
CA ALA A 117 -3.36 -16.86 -7.29
C ALA A 117 -3.76 -15.69 -6.36
N ILE A 118 -3.94 -14.50 -6.93
CA ILE A 118 -4.41 -13.31 -6.18
C ILE A 118 -5.79 -13.54 -5.57
N GLU A 119 -6.75 -14.04 -6.34
CA GLU A 119 -8.11 -14.34 -5.86
C GLU A 119 -8.09 -15.30 -4.66
N ILE A 120 -7.30 -16.38 -4.75
CA ILE A 120 -7.16 -17.36 -3.68
C ILE A 120 -6.61 -16.71 -2.41
N MET A 121 -5.58 -15.88 -2.55
CA MET A 121 -4.96 -15.19 -1.42
C MET A 121 -5.89 -14.14 -0.81
N GLN A 122 -6.69 -13.45 -1.62
CA GLN A 122 -7.66 -12.45 -1.15
C GLN A 122 -8.85 -13.07 -0.44
N ALA A 123 -9.29 -14.26 -0.87
CA ALA A 123 -10.36 -14.98 -0.21
C ALA A 123 -9.99 -15.44 1.21
N GLN A 124 -8.71 -15.66 1.49
CA GLN A 124 -8.20 -16.14 2.78
C GLN A 124 -6.90 -15.41 3.17
N PRO A 125 -6.96 -14.10 3.49
CA PRO A 125 -5.76 -13.27 3.71
C PRO A 125 -4.95 -13.67 4.95
N ASP A 126 -5.61 -14.26 5.95
CA ASP A 126 -5.03 -14.78 7.19
C ASP A 126 -4.24 -16.09 6.95
N ARG A 127 -4.68 -16.92 5.99
CA ARG A 127 -4.05 -18.22 5.70
C ARG A 127 -2.61 -18.08 5.21
N ASN A 128 -1.74 -18.94 5.74
CA ASN A 128 -0.33 -18.99 5.37
C ASN A 128 -0.07 -19.89 4.15
N PHE A 129 -0.60 -19.52 2.98
CA PHE A 129 -0.35 -20.28 1.75
C PHE A 129 1.14 -20.38 1.43
N THR A 130 1.63 -21.60 1.23
CA THR A 130 2.95 -21.83 0.67
C THR A 130 2.98 -21.44 -0.81
N ALA A 131 4.17 -21.13 -1.33
CA ALA A 131 4.32 -20.87 -2.76
C ALA A 131 3.94 -22.10 -3.60
N GLN A 132 4.12 -23.32 -3.05
CA GLN A 132 3.77 -24.57 -3.72
C GLN A 132 2.25 -24.73 -3.82
N GLU A 133 1.49 -24.56 -2.73
CA GLU A 133 0.02 -24.65 -2.77
C GLU A 133 -0.61 -23.69 -3.79
N LEU A 134 -0.11 -22.46 -3.87
CA LEU A 134 -0.59 -21.49 -4.86
C LEU A 134 -0.20 -21.89 -6.28
N ALA A 135 1.00 -22.45 -6.47
CA ALA A 135 1.46 -22.87 -7.79
C ALA A 135 0.68 -24.08 -8.29
N ASP A 136 0.38 -25.04 -7.41
CA ASP A 136 -0.45 -26.21 -7.70
C ASP A 136 -1.85 -25.79 -8.16
N SER A 137 -2.42 -24.76 -7.52
CA SER A 137 -3.76 -24.23 -7.87
C SER A 137 -3.84 -23.61 -9.29
N VAL A 138 -2.69 -23.35 -9.93
CA VAL A 138 -2.61 -22.74 -11.27
C VAL A 138 -1.71 -23.53 -12.22
N CYS A 139 -1.45 -24.81 -11.90
CA CYS A 139 -0.67 -25.75 -12.70
C CYS A 139 0.76 -25.25 -13.04
N LEU A 140 1.44 -24.63 -12.06
CA LEU A 140 2.82 -24.17 -12.18
C LEU A 140 3.71 -24.80 -11.10
N SER A 141 5.02 -24.76 -11.32
CA SER A 141 5.97 -24.95 -10.21
C SER A 141 6.03 -23.68 -9.35
N ALA A 142 6.38 -23.82 -8.06
CA ALA A 142 6.54 -22.68 -7.15
C ALA A 142 7.52 -21.63 -7.67
N SER A 143 8.62 -22.05 -8.29
CA SER A 143 9.61 -21.15 -8.91
C SER A 143 8.99 -20.38 -10.08
N ARG A 144 8.26 -21.06 -10.97
CA ARG A 144 7.63 -20.41 -12.13
C ARG A 144 6.54 -19.44 -11.71
N LEU A 145 5.71 -19.80 -10.74
CA LEU A 145 4.71 -18.89 -10.18
C LEU A 145 5.39 -17.66 -9.55
N SER A 146 6.48 -17.83 -8.79
CA SER A 146 7.17 -16.71 -8.14
C SER A 146 7.71 -15.70 -9.14
N VAL A 147 8.35 -16.17 -10.22
CA VAL A 147 8.87 -15.31 -11.30
C VAL A 147 7.72 -14.62 -12.04
N LEU A 148 6.68 -15.38 -12.42
CA LEU A 148 5.53 -14.85 -13.15
C LEU A 148 4.77 -13.81 -12.33
N PHE A 149 4.54 -14.09 -11.05
CA PHE A 149 3.87 -13.20 -10.12
C PHE A 149 4.66 -11.90 -9.95
N ALA A 150 5.97 -11.96 -9.70
CA ALA A 150 6.79 -10.76 -9.57
C ALA A 150 6.82 -9.92 -10.86
N ALA A 151 6.88 -10.57 -12.02
CA ALA A 151 6.85 -9.87 -13.30
C ALA A 151 5.52 -9.16 -13.59
N ASN A 152 4.40 -9.72 -13.12
CA ASN A 152 3.06 -9.14 -13.33
C ASN A 152 2.71 -8.09 -12.26
N MET A 153 3.01 -8.37 -10.99
CA MET A 153 2.60 -7.54 -9.86
C MET A 153 3.66 -6.53 -9.43
N GLY A 154 4.89 -6.62 -9.96
CA GLY A 154 6.03 -5.84 -9.47
C GLY A 154 6.61 -6.39 -8.16
N LEU A 155 5.81 -6.99 -7.26
CA LEU A 155 6.32 -7.54 -5.99
C LEU A 155 6.41 -9.07 -5.94
N PRO A 156 7.33 -9.61 -5.12
CA PRO A 156 7.31 -11.01 -4.73
C PRO A 156 6.01 -11.42 -4.02
N LEU A 157 5.56 -12.65 -4.29
CA LEU A 157 4.36 -13.26 -3.69
C LEU A 157 4.32 -13.15 -2.16
N ARG A 158 5.46 -13.37 -1.48
CA ARG A 158 5.56 -13.24 -0.02
C ARG A 158 5.24 -11.82 0.46
N ARG A 159 5.70 -10.78 -0.25
CA ARG A 159 5.39 -9.39 0.11
C ARG A 159 3.91 -9.11 -0.08
N TYR A 160 3.29 -9.67 -1.12
CA TYR A 160 1.86 -9.50 -1.40
C TYR A 160 1.01 -10.11 -0.29
N ARG A 161 1.42 -11.26 0.25
CA ARG A 161 0.77 -11.87 1.42
C ARG A 161 0.81 -10.96 2.64
N VAL A 162 1.98 -10.44 3.00
CA VAL A 162 2.11 -9.52 4.14
C VAL A 162 1.22 -8.30 3.94
N TRP A 163 1.17 -7.77 2.71
CA TRP A 163 0.31 -6.66 2.35
C TRP A 163 -1.19 -6.97 2.55
N LEU A 164 -1.67 -8.13 2.10
CA LEU A 164 -3.07 -8.55 2.30
C LEU A 164 -3.44 -8.64 3.79
N ARG A 165 -2.51 -9.07 4.63
CA ARG A 165 -2.70 -9.12 6.08
C ARG A 165 -2.75 -7.73 6.72
N LEU A 166 -1.90 -6.82 6.29
CA LEU A 166 -1.98 -5.42 6.77
C LEU A 166 -3.31 -4.77 6.35
N ARG A 167 -3.79 -5.07 5.15
CA ARG A 167 -5.11 -4.63 4.67
C ARG A 167 -6.24 -5.15 5.56
N SER A 168 -6.24 -6.44 5.94
CA SER A 168 -7.33 -6.99 6.76
C SER A 168 -7.35 -6.39 8.16
N ILE A 169 -6.19 -6.05 8.73
CA ILE A 169 -6.07 -5.40 10.04
C ILE A 169 -6.89 -4.11 10.10
N VAL A 170 -6.83 -3.26 9.08
CA VAL A 170 -7.61 -1.99 9.03
C VAL A 170 -9.11 -2.26 9.20
N GLY A 171 -9.62 -3.29 8.52
CA GLY A 171 -11.02 -3.72 8.66
C GLY A 171 -11.35 -4.22 10.06
N LEU A 172 -10.48 -5.05 10.65
CA LEU A 172 -10.67 -5.63 11.99
C LEU A 172 -10.66 -4.55 13.09
N ILE A 173 -9.78 -3.56 12.98
CA ILE A 173 -9.74 -2.42 13.92
C ILE A 173 -10.99 -1.56 13.79
N SER A 174 -11.49 -1.33 12.57
CA SER A 174 -12.73 -0.59 12.36
C SER A 174 -13.95 -1.27 13.00
N GLN A 175 -13.85 -2.57 13.31
CA GLN A 175 -14.85 -3.35 14.04
C GLN A 175 -14.63 -3.31 15.57
N GLY A 176 -13.67 -2.53 16.06
CA GLY A 176 -13.40 -2.32 17.49
C GLY A 176 -12.34 -3.24 18.11
N MET A 177 -11.66 -4.08 17.30
CA MET A 177 -10.59 -4.94 17.82
C MET A 177 -9.36 -4.14 18.24
N SER A 178 -8.67 -4.60 19.27
CA SER A 178 -7.36 -4.07 19.59
C SER A 178 -6.36 -4.43 18.49
N LEU A 179 -5.27 -3.67 18.41
CA LEU A 179 -4.23 -3.92 17.43
C LEU A 179 -3.64 -5.32 17.50
N THR A 180 -3.42 -5.79 18.72
CA THR A 180 -2.81 -7.09 18.98
C THR A 180 -3.75 -8.20 18.53
N GLU A 181 -5.05 -8.11 18.82
CA GLU A 181 -6.07 -9.06 18.36
C GLU A 181 -6.18 -9.04 16.83
N ALA A 182 -6.26 -7.85 16.23
CA ALA A 182 -6.32 -7.70 14.78
C ALA A 182 -5.10 -8.30 14.08
N ALA A 183 -3.89 -8.11 14.63
CA ALA A 183 -2.67 -8.69 14.08
C ALA A 183 -2.66 -10.22 14.13
N LEU A 184 -3.10 -10.81 15.25
CA LEU A 184 -3.20 -12.26 15.39
C LEU A 184 -4.25 -12.84 14.44
N MET A 185 -5.42 -12.21 14.35
CA MET A 185 -6.48 -12.62 13.43
C MET A 185 -6.08 -12.47 11.95
N ALA A 186 -5.25 -11.50 11.62
CA ALA A 186 -4.68 -11.36 10.28
C ALA A 186 -3.52 -12.35 10.00
N GLY A 187 -3.18 -13.24 10.93
CA GLY A 187 -2.20 -14.29 10.73
C GLY A 187 -0.74 -13.87 10.95
N PHE A 188 -0.48 -12.77 11.68
CA PHE A 188 0.85 -12.48 12.22
C PHE A 188 1.12 -13.37 13.45
N SER A 189 2.37 -13.80 13.65
CA SER A 189 2.75 -14.62 14.81
C SER A 189 2.62 -13.87 16.13
N ASP A 190 2.92 -12.57 16.12
CA ASP A 190 2.97 -11.72 17.29
C ASP A 190 3.01 -10.23 16.89
N SER A 191 2.90 -9.37 17.89
CA SER A 191 2.90 -7.90 17.72
C SER A 191 4.24 -7.35 17.21
N ALA A 192 5.37 -8.00 17.48
CA ALA A 192 6.69 -7.57 17.02
C ALA A 192 6.89 -7.88 15.52
N HIS A 193 6.50 -9.08 15.08
CA HIS A 193 6.49 -9.47 13.68
C HIS A 193 5.58 -8.55 12.85
N PHE A 194 4.40 -8.23 13.37
CA PHE A 194 3.51 -7.24 12.77
C PHE A 194 4.13 -5.84 12.74
N SER A 195 4.69 -5.36 13.84
CA SER A 195 5.33 -4.03 13.91
C SER A 195 6.49 -3.87 12.93
N ASN A 196 7.31 -4.90 12.82
CA ASN A 196 8.42 -4.92 11.87
C ASN A 196 7.92 -4.99 10.42
N SER A 197 6.83 -5.72 10.17
CA SER A 197 6.21 -5.80 8.85
C SER A 197 5.58 -4.48 8.41
N CYS A 198 4.86 -3.80 9.31
CA CYS A 198 4.33 -2.45 9.06
C CYS A 198 5.44 -1.46 8.73
N ARG A 199 6.52 -1.42 9.53
CA ARG A 199 7.64 -0.51 9.28
C ARG A 199 8.30 -0.80 7.93
N LYS A 200 8.49 -2.08 7.58
CA LYS A 200 9.14 -2.47 6.32
C LYS A 200 8.27 -2.20 5.10
N LEU A 201 6.95 -2.35 5.21
CA LEU A 201 6.04 -2.23 4.06
C LEU A 201 5.44 -0.83 3.92
N LEU A 202 5.05 -0.22 5.03
CA LEU A 202 4.34 1.06 5.07
C LEU A 202 5.23 2.21 5.55
N GLY A 203 6.40 1.92 6.10
CA GLY A 203 7.31 2.94 6.61
C GLY A 203 6.92 3.55 7.96
N ILE A 204 5.68 3.35 8.39
CA ILE A 204 5.11 3.88 9.63
C ILE A 204 5.01 2.81 10.73
N LYS A 205 5.01 3.24 11.99
CA LYS A 205 4.75 2.33 13.11
C LYS A 205 3.27 1.95 13.10
N PRO A 206 2.91 0.73 13.53
CA PRO A 206 1.52 0.35 13.66
C PRO A 206 0.69 1.33 14.48
N SER A 207 1.23 1.83 15.59
CA SER A 207 0.58 2.85 16.42
C SER A 207 0.13 4.07 15.63
N ASP A 208 0.83 4.43 14.57
CA ASP A 208 0.57 5.65 13.79
C ASP A 208 -0.52 5.41 12.75
N VAL A 209 -0.68 4.16 12.30
CA VAL A 209 -1.86 3.69 11.54
C VAL A 209 -3.13 3.74 12.39
N LEU A 210 -2.99 3.71 13.73
CA LEU A 210 -4.09 3.47 14.68
C LEU A 210 -4.47 4.66 15.54
N ARG A 211 -3.51 5.57 15.78
CA ARG A 211 -3.74 6.84 16.48
C ARG A 211 -4.43 7.86 15.59
N THR A 212 -5.15 7.40 14.58
CA THR A 212 -6.04 8.27 13.82
C THR A 212 -7.42 8.10 14.41
N ASP A 213 -7.98 9.23 14.79
CA ASP A 213 -9.27 9.48 15.39
C ASP A 213 -10.42 9.17 14.39
N GLY A 214 -10.26 8.13 13.57
CA GLY A 214 -11.21 7.67 12.56
C GLY A 214 -10.92 8.09 11.11
N SER A 215 -9.76 8.68 10.78
CA SER A 215 -9.57 9.33 9.46
C SER A 215 -8.53 8.73 8.50
N LEU A 216 -7.73 7.72 8.89
CA LEU A 216 -6.84 7.05 7.94
C LEU A 216 -7.62 6.02 7.10
N ARG A 217 -7.88 6.36 5.84
CA ARG A 217 -8.48 5.45 4.87
C ARG A 217 -7.41 4.95 3.91
N ILE A 218 -7.08 3.66 4.04
CA ILE A 218 -6.17 3.00 3.12
C ILE A 218 -7.02 2.44 1.96
N LEU A 219 -6.97 3.11 0.81
CA LEU A 219 -7.55 2.60 -0.43
C LEU A 219 -6.50 1.73 -1.12
N LEU A 220 -6.91 0.57 -1.62
CA LEU A 220 -6.00 -0.39 -2.24
C LEU A 220 -6.59 -0.93 -3.54
N SER A 221 -5.78 -0.94 -4.61
CA SER A 221 -6.16 -1.51 -5.90
C SER A 221 -5.38 -2.78 -6.14
N THR A 222 -6.02 -3.74 -6.81
CA THR A 222 -5.42 -5.02 -7.22
C THR A 222 -5.02 -5.02 -8.68
N ARG A 223 -5.24 -3.89 -9.37
CA ARG A 223 -5.08 -3.72 -10.83
C ARG A 223 -4.01 -2.68 -11.20
N LEU A 224 -3.45 -1.99 -10.21
CA LEU A 224 -2.44 -0.93 -10.34
C LEU A 224 -1.11 -1.39 -9.73
#